data_AF-A0A9C9Q388-F1
#
_entry.id   AF-A0A9C9Q388-F1
#
_cell.length_a   1.000
_cell.length_b   1.000
_cell.length_c   1.000
_cell.angle_alpha   90.00
_cell.angle_beta   90.00
_cell.angle_gamma   90.00
#
_symmetry.space_group_name_H-M   'P 1'
#
loop_
_entity.id
_entity.type
_entity.pdbx_description
1 polymer ?
#
loop_
_entity_poly.entity_id
_entity_poly.type
_entity_poly.pdbx_seq_one_letter_code
_entity_poly.pdbx_strand_id
1 'polypeptide(L)' 'MTAREKSARLTLLRHGESIWNLQNRFTGWVDVSLSPQGMAEAQQAGELLADEHFDIAFTSTLLRAQDSLYEVLKQNRLCN' A
#
# COMPACT_ATOMS: atom_id res chain seq x y z
N MET A 1 -25.20 -31.25 -0.26
CA MET A 1 -23.93 -30.58 0.08
C MET A 1 -23.67 -29.54 -1.00
N THR A 2 -23.97 -28.27 -0.74
CA THR A 2 -23.66 -27.19 -1.68
C THR A 2 -22.19 -26.81 -1.51
N ALA A 3 -21.42 -26.88 -2.61
CA ALA A 3 -20.07 -26.36 -2.62
C ALA A 3 -20.13 -24.85 -2.30
N ARG A 4 -19.44 -24.39 -1.25
CA ARG A 4 -19.23 -22.95 -1.06
C ARG A 4 -18.44 -22.46 -2.27
N GLU A 5 -18.97 -21.47 -2.98
CA GLU A 5 -18.20 -20.74 -4.00
C GLU A 5 -16.92 -20.20 -3.36
N LYS A 6 -15.76 -20.52 -3.94
CA LYS A 6 -14.50 -19.91 -3.55
C LYS A 6 -14.51 -18.46 -4.05
N SER A 7 -14.73 -17.53 -3.13
CA SER A 7 -14.59 -16.10 -3.40
C SER A 7 -13.15 -15.67 -3.08
N ALA A 8 -12.51 -14.97 -4.01
CA ALA A 8 -11.22 -14.33 -3.80
C ALA A 8 -11.42 -12.80 -3.78
N ARG A 9 -10.70 -12.10 -2.90
CA ARG A 9 -10.77 -10.65 -2.78
C ARG A 9 -9.43 -10.04 -3.16
N LEU A 10 -9.44 -9.09 -4.09
CA LEU A 10 -8.27 -8.32 -4.48
C LEU A 10 -8.39 -6.90 -3.93
N THR A 11 -7.48 -6.52 -3.04
CA THR A 11 -7.36 -5.14 -2.55
C THR A 11 -6.28 -4.43 -3.36
N LEU A 12 -6.64 -3.29 -3.97
CA LEU A 12 -5.72 -2.45 -4.74
C LEU A 12 -5.46 -1.16 -3.97
N LEU A 13 -4.18 -0.86 -3.75
CA LEU A 13 -3.75 0.37 -3.09
C LEU A 13 -2.76 1.11 -3.99
N ARG A 14 -3.01 2.40 -4.19
CA ARG A 14 -2.05 3.30 -4.84
C ARG A 14 -1.12 3.86 -3.77
N HIS A 15 0.16 4.04 -4.12
CA HIS A 15 1.13 4.67 -3.23
C HIS A 15 0.67 6.06 -2.75
N GLY A 16 1.08 6.45 -1.55
CA GLY A 16 0.84 7.81 -1.02
C GLY A 16 1.55 8.88 -1.86
N GLU A 17 1.30 10.16 -1.56
CA GLU A 17 1.96 11.28 -2.23
C GLU A 17 3.49 11.13 -2.22
N SER A 18 4.14 11.24 -3.38
CA SER A 18 5.61 11.29 -3.48
C SER A 18 6.17 12.71 -3.38
N ILE A 19 7.46 12.84 -3.08
CA ILE A 19 8.16 14.13 -3.08
C ILE A 19 7.96 14.88 -4.41
N TRP A 20 7.91 14.17 -5.54
CA TRP A 20 7.70 14.80 -6.84
C TRP A 20 6.25 15.14 -7.13
N ASN A 21 5.29 14.43 -6.55
CA ASN A 21 3.88 14.84 -6.62
C ASN A 21 3.68 16.17 -5.89
N LEU A 22 4.25 16.30 -4.69
CA LEU A 22 4.25 17.54 -3.92
C LEU A 22 4.89 18.71 -4.70
N GLN A 23 5.96 18.43 -5.44
CA GLN A 23 6.66 19.44 -6.27
C GLN A 23 6.00 19.68 -7.64
N ASN A 24 4.87 19.05 -7.94
CA ASN A 24 4.22 19.08 -9.27
C ASN A 24 5.17 18.72 -10.43
N ARG A 25 6.06 17.75 -10.20
CA ARG A 25 6.99 17.23 -11.21
C ARG A 25 6.49 15.91 -11.76
N PHE A 26 6.74 15.68 -13.04
CA PHE A 26 6.42 14.41 -13.67
C PHE A 26 7.34 13.30 -13.16
N THR A 27 6.80 12.33 -12.41
CA THR A 27 7.61 11.30 -11.72
C THR A 27 8.06 10.16 -12.64
N GLY A 28 7.20 9.65 -13.53
CA GLY A 28 7.51 8.51 -14.39
C GLY A 28 8.18 7.34 -13.64
N TRP A 29 9.36 6.95 -14.11
CA TRP A 29 10.18 5.86 -13.56
C TRP A 29 11.22 6.34 -12.55
N VAL A 30 11.22 7.63 -12.22
CA VAL A 30 12.16 8.17 -11.24
C VAL A 30 11.81 7.59 -9.88
N ASP A 31 12.84 7.07 -9.23
CA ASP A 31 12.72 6.42 -7.95
C ASP A 31 12.85 7.45 -6.82
N VAL A 32 11.71 7.89 -6.32
CA VAL A 32 11.57 8.90 -5.27
C VAL A 32 10.70 8.34 -4.16
N SER A 33 11.08 8.67 -2.92
CA SER A 33 10.34 8.30 -1.72
C SER A 33 9.02 9.09 -1.59
N LEU A 34 8.22 8.67 -0.62
CA LEU A 34 7.02 9.38 -0.19
C LEU A 34 7.35 10.76 0.41
N SER A 35 6.42 11.70 0.27
CA SER A 35 6.44 12.93 1.05
C SER A 35 6.05 12.61 2.52
N PRO A 36 6.28 13.52 3.48
CA PRO A 36 5.77 13.35 4.84
C PRO A 36 4.25 13.14 4.88
N GLN A 37 3.51 13.79 3.97
CA GLN A 37 2.08 13.56 3.82
C GLN A 37 1.78 12.16 3.25
N GLY A 38 2.50 11.72 2.22
CA GLY A 38 2.33 10.38 1.66
C GLY A 38 2.62 9.26 2.65
N MET A 39 3.57 9.47 3.57
CA MET A 39 3.81 8.55 4.69
C MET A 39 2.59 8.48 5.63
N ALA A 40 2.00 9.62 5.98
CA ALA A 40 0.80 9.67 6.81
C ALA A 40 -0.41 9.02 6.11
N GLU A 41 -0.58 9.23 4.80
CA GLU A 41 -1.62 8.58 4.00
C GLU A 41 -1.48 7.05 4.01
N ALA A 42 -0.24 6.55 3.83
CA ALA A 42 0.04 5.11 3.89
C ALA A 42 -0.22 4.54 5.30
N GLN A 43 0.10 5.31 6.34
CA GLN A 43 -0.22 4.93 7.71
C GLN A 43 -1.73 4.85 7.96
N GLN A 44 -2.49 5.86 7.52
CA GLN A 44 -3.96 5.82 7.64
C GLN A 44 -4.56 4.63 6.88
N ALA A 45 -4.03 4.32 5.70
CA ALA A 45 -4.46 3.13 4.96
C ALA A 45 -4.13 1.84 5.74
N GLY A 46 -2.97 1.79 6.41
CA GLY A 46 -2.59 0.70 7.32
C GLY A 46 -3.57 0.53 8.48
N GLU A 47 -4.00 1.63 9.11
CA GLU A 47 -5.01 1.60 10.19
C GLU A 47 -6.35 1.04 9.70
N LEU A 48 -6.80 1.46 8.51
CA LEU A 48 -8.06 0.99 7.91
C LEU A 48 -8.02 -0.49 7.52
N LEU A 49 -6.83 -1.01 7.21
CA LEU A 49 -6.59 -2.39 6.79
C LEU A 49 -5.98 -3.25 7.90
N ALA A 50 -5.97 -2.76 9.14
CA ALA A 50 -5.25 -3.39 10.24
C ALA A 50 -5.76 -4.80 10.57
N ASP A 51 -7.08 -5.01 10.40
CA ASP A 51 -7.77 -6.26 10.72
C ASP A 51 -8.14 -7.06 9.45
N GLU A 52 -7.55 -6.71 8.31
CA GLU A 52 -7.72 -7.43 7.05
C GLU A 52 -6.64 -8.51 6.89
N HIS A 53 -7.04 -9.73 6.53
CA HIS A 53 -6.08 -10.80 6.23
C HIS A 53 -5.64 -10.72 4.77
N PHE A 54 -4.32 -10.74 4.55
CA PHE A 54 -3.70 -10.80 3.23
C PHE A 54 -2.88 -12.08 3.11
N ASP A 55 -3.25 -12.95 2.16
CA ASP A 55 -2.47 -14.16 1.87
C ASP A 55 -1.12 -13.82 1.22
N ILE A 56 -1.09 -12.75 0.40
CA ILE A 56 0.09 -12.29 -0.32
C ILE A 56 -0.05 -10.81 -0.66
N ALA A 57 1.07 -10.09 -0.65
CA ALA A 57 1.15 -8.70 -1.08
C ALA A 57 2.13 -8.56 -2.25
N PHE A 58 1.79 -7.69 -3.20
CA PHE A 58 2.63 -7.35 -4.35
C PHE A 58 2.90 -5.86 -4.36
N THR A 59 4.08 -5.48 -4.83
CA THR A 59 4.44 -4.08 -5.05
C THR A 59 5.30 -3.95 -6.30
N SER A 60 5.35 -2.74 -6.87
CA SER A 60 6.32 -2.42 -7.91
C SER A 60 7.73 -2.29 -7.32
N THR A 61 8.76 -2.25 -8.18
CA THR A 61 10.16 -2.06 -7.74
C THR A 61 10.50 -0.63 -7.31
N LEU A 62 9.52 0.27 -7.19
CA LEU A 62 9.73 1.70 -6.90
C LEU A 62 9.59 1.97 -5.40
N LEU A 63 10.46 2.80 -4.84
CA LEU A 63 10.51 3.14 -3.41
C LEU A 63 9.17 3.60 -2.89
N ARG A 64 8.52 4.59 -3.52
CA ARG A 64 7.18 5.06 -3.12
C ARG A 64 6.15 3.95 -2.91
N ALA A 65 6.16 2.90 -3.75
CA ALA A 65 5.21 1.80 -3.63
C ALA A 65 5.63 0.79 -2.56
N GLN A 66 6.93 0.55 -2.40
CA GLN A 66 7.48 -0.28 -1.33
C GLN A 66 7.28 0.37 0.04
N ASP A 67 7.59 1.66 0.19
CA ASP A 67 7.39 2.47 1.39
C ASP A 67 5.92 2.48 1.81
N SER A 68 5.00 2.67 0.85
CA SER A 68 3.55 2.63 1.13
C SER A 68 3.12 1.26 1.66
N LEU A 69 3.54 0.19 0.99
CA LEU A 69 3.18 -1.16 1.40
C LEU A 69 3.78 -1.50 2.78
N TYR A 70 5.01 -1.06 3.04
CA TYR A 70 5.67 -1.27 4.32
C TYR A 70 4.87 -0.63 5.47
N GLU A 71 4.46 0.63 5.34
CA GLU A 71 3.68 1.29 6.39
C GLU A 71 2.28 0.66 6.58
N VAL A 72 1.67 0.15 5.50
CA VAL A 72 0.40 -0.58 5.58
C VAL A 72 0.57 -1.90 6.34
N LEU A 73 1.55 -2.73 5.97
CA LEU A 73 1.77 -4.03 6.59
C LEU A 73 2.27 -3.93 8.03
N LYS A 74 3.07 -2.92 8.35
CA LYS A 74 3.55 -2.64 9.72
C LYS A 74 2.42 -2.47 10.73
N GLN A 75 1.25 -2.01 10.29
CA GLN A 75 0.07 -1.82 11.14
C GLN A 75 -0.89 -2.99 11.14
N ASN A 76 -0.71 -3.93 10.21
CA ASN A 76 -1.54 -5.10 10.11
C ASN A 76 -1.31 -6.03 11.30
N ARG A 77 -2.38 -6.52 11.91
CA ARG A 77 -2.34 -7.34 13.12
C ARG A 77 -2.48 -8.83 12.85
N LEU A 78 -2.70 -9.21 11.58
CA LEU A 78 -3.04 -10.57 11.16
C LEU A 78 -1.99 -11.20 10.26
N CYS A 79 -1.04 -10.42 9.75
CA CYS A 79 0.04 -10.87 8.89
C CYS A 79 1.36 -10.70 9.66
N ASN A 80 1.99 -11.83 10.03
CA ASN A 80 3.30 -11.89 10.71
C ASN A 80 4.38 -12.34 9.74
#